data_AF-T1HFD7-F1
#
_entry.id   AF-T1HFD7-F1
#
_cell.length_a   1.000
_cell.length_b   1.000
_cell.length_c   1.000
_cell.angle_alpha   90.00
_cell.angle_beta   90.00
_cell.angle_gamma   90.00
#
_symmetry.space_group_name_H-M   'P 1'
#
loop_
_entity.id
_entity.type
_entity.pdbx_description
1 polymer ?
#
loop_
_entity_poly.entity_id
_entity_poly.type
_entity_poly.pdbx_seq_one_letter_code
_entity_poly.pdbx_strand_id
1 'polypeptide(L)'
;MFLGAKKLGDFLFFQVKENKERNSKLTRKQWLTLMAIGSVHFSGAVCVSLQAPFYPQEAESKGASATEYGLVFGSFEFMAFISSPILGRYIHFLGVKTTLNLGMMVAAISAMCFGLLDLVETHDTFITLSFILRMTESLGSTAALVSAFSITAAAFPQSVATTFATLEVFYGLGYIVGPTLGGLLFS
;
A
#
# COMPACT_ATOMS: atom_id res chain seq x y z
N MET A 1 -23.17 -31.10 43.11
CA MET A 1 -22.26 -29.96 43.36
C MET A 1 -21.01 -29.96 42.45
N PHE A 2 -20.27 -31.07 42.32
CA PHE A 2 -18.95 -31.13 41.64
C PHE A 2 -18.85 -30.68 40.16
N LEU A 3 -19.95 -30.61 39.41
CA LEU A 3 -19.93 -30.26 37.97
C LEU A 3 -19.44 -28.82 37.68
N GLY A 4 -19.60 -27.86 38.60
CA GLY A 4 -19.19 -26.48 38.39
C GLY A 4 -17.67 -26.27 38.36
N ALA A 5 -16.95 -26.91 39.28
CA ALA A 5 -15.51 -26.72 39.45
C ALA A 5 -14.69 -27.17 38.23
N LYS A 6 -15.06 -28.30 37.62
CA LYS A 6 -14.38 -28.80 36.42
C LYS A 6 -14.56 -27.84 35.24
N LYS A 7 -15.78 -27.36 35.01
CA LYS A 7 -16.11 -26.42 33.93
C LYS A 7 -15.38 -25.08 34.07
N LEU A 8 -15.16 -24.61 35.30
CA LEU A 8 -14.34 -23.44 35.60
C LEU A 8 -12.85 -23.70 35.34
N GLY A 9 -12.34 -24.88 35.72
CA GLY A 9 -10.97 -25.31 35.42
C GLY A 9 -10.68 -25.36 33.91
N ASP A 10 -11.58 -25.99 33.14
CA ASP A 10 -11.47 -26.09 31.68
C ASP A 10 -11.49 -24.69 31.02
N PHE A 11 -12.36 -23.79 31.50
CA PHE A 11 -12.42 -22.39 31.03
C PHE A 11 -11.16 -21.59 31.37
N LEU A 12 -10.61 -21.74 32.58
CA LEU A 12 -9.36 -21.10 33.00
C LEU A 12 -8.17 -21.64 32.19
N PHE A 13 -8.09 -22.95 31.93
CA PHE A 13 -7.07 -23.52 31.04
C PHE A 13 -7.19 -22.99 29.61
N PHE A 14 -8.42 -22.81 29.09
CA PHE A 14 -8.64 -22.19 27.78
C PHE A 14 -8.16 -20.73 27.75
N GLN A 15 -8.56 -19.91 28.72
CA GLN A 15 -8.11 -18.51 28.88
C GLN A 15 -6.58 -18.39 29.05
N VAL A 16 -5.96 -19.28 29.83
CA VAL A 16 -4.50 -19.30 30.02
C VAL A 16 -3.79 -19.71 28.74
N LYS A 17 -4.34 -20.68 27.97
CA LYS A 17 -3.79 -21.08 26.68
C LYS A 17 -3.91 -19.94 25.64
N GLU A 18 -5.08 -19.33 25.54
CA GLU A 18 -5.34 -18.17 24.67
C GLU A 18 -4.41 -16.99 24.99
N ASN A 19 -4.22 -16.67 26.27
CA ASN A 19 -3.29 -15.61 26.71
C ASN A 19 -1.82 -15.97 26.50
N LYS A 20 -1.45 -17.26 26.55
CA LYS A 20 -0.10 -17.75 26.24
C LYS A 20 0.20 -17.71 24.74
N GLU A 21 -0.79 -17.97 23.90
CA GLU A 21 -0.68 -17.81 22.44
C GLU A 21 -0.64 -16.30 22.06
N ARG A 22 -1.44 -15.43 22.71
CA ARG A 22 -1.30 -13.96 22.61
C ARG A 22 0.09 -13.43 23.03
N ASN A 23 0.75 -14.06 24.01
CA ASN A 23 2.10 -13.67 24.47
C ASN A 23 3.25 -14.35 23.69
N SER A 24 2.97 -14.97 22.54
CA SER A 24 4.02 -15.52 21.67
C SER A 24 4.86 -14.38 21.07
N LYS A 25 6.12 -14.26 21.49
CA LYS A 25 7.07 -13.28 20.92
C LYS A 25 7.27 -13.57 19.43
N LEU A 26 7.09 -12.56 18.59
CA LEU A 26 7.30 -12.67 17.14
C LEU A 26 8.67 -13.27 16.79
N THR A 27 8.68 -14.25 15.90
CA THR A 27 9.91 -14.90 15.44
C THR A 27 10.79 -13.94 14.64
N ARG A 28 12.09 -14.20 14.54
CA ARG A 28 13.02 -13.41 13.68
C ARG A 28 12.54 -13.36 12.22
N LYS A 29 11.90 -14.43 11.72
CA LYS A 29 11.31 -14.44 10.37
C LYS A 29 10.13 -13.48 10.25
N GLN A 30 9.21 -13.51 11.20
CA GLN A 30 8.08 -12.57 11.25
C GLN A 30 8.55 -11.12 11.38
N TRP A 31 9.52 -10.81 12.25
CA TRP A 31 10.10 -9.47 12.33
C TRP A 31 10.68 -8.98 10.99
N LEU A 32 11.41 -9.85 10.27
CA LEU A 32 11.91 -9.51 8.94
C LEU A 32 10.78 -9.30 7.92
N THR A 33 9.72 -10.10 7.97
CA THR A 33 8.52 -9.90 7.14
C THR A 33 7.81 -8.59 7.46
N LEU A 34 7.61 -8.25 8.74
CA LEU A 34 6.99 -6.99 9.17
C LEU A 34 7.79 -5.78 8.72
N MET A 35 9.12 -5.78 8.90
CA MET A 35 9.97 -4.69 8.43
C MET A 35 9.99 -4.56 6.90
N ALA A 36 10.04 -5.69 6.18
CA ALA A 36 9.99 -5.67 4.72
C ALA A 36 8.66 -5.11 4.20
N ILE A 37 7.51 -5.66 4.63
CA ILE A 37 6.20 -5.18 4.20
C ILE A 37 5.94 -3.74 4.68
N GLY A 38 6.36 -3.39 5.91
CA GLY A 38 6.31 -2.02 6.42
C GLY A 38 7.10 -1.03 5.56
N SER A 39 8.27 -1.41 5.06
CA SER A 39 9.02 -0.57 4.11
C SER A 39 8.31 -0.39 2.77
N VAL A 40 7.57 -1.40 2.27
CA VAL A 40 6.76 -1.29 1.04
C VAL A 40 5.56 -0.35 1.24
N HIS A 41 4.86 -0.46 2.37
CA HIS A 41 3.77 0.46 2.72
C HIS A 41 4.31 1.90 2.83
N PHE A 42 5.39 2.11 3.58
CA PHE A 42 5.99 3.43 3.74
C PHE A 42 6.47 4.04 2.41
N SER A 43 7.23 3.29 1.60
CA SER A 43 7.74 3.83 0.33
C SER A 43 6.62 4.07 -0.69
N GLY A 44 5.63 3.18 -0.76
CA GLY A 44 4.48 3.35 -1.64
C GLY A 44 3.65 4.59 -1.29
N ALA A 45 3.39 4.82 0.01
CA ALA A 45 2.72 6.03 0.48
C ALA A 45 3.54 7.30 0.20
N VAL A 46 4.87 7.28 0.39
CA VAL A 46 5.74 8.41 0.00
C VAL A 46 5.61 8.69 -1.51
N CYS A 47 5.76 7.67 -2.37
CA CYS A 47 5.68 7.81 -3.83
C CYS A 47 4.38 8.45 -4.31
N VAL A 48 3.23 8.00 -3.79
CA VAL A 48 1.91 8.54 -4.17
C VAL A 48 1.69 9.95 -3.59
N SER A 49 2.02 10.17 -2.31
CA SER A 49 1.68 11.43 -1.62
C SER A 49 2.60 12.61 -1.96
N LEU A 50 3.85 12.38 -2.39
CA LEU A 50 4.75 13.47 -2.83
C LEU A 50 4.27 14.17 -4.11
N GLN A 51 3.31 13.57 -4.83
CA GLN A 51 2.77 14.06 -6.10
C GLN A 51 1.85 15.29 -5.92
N ALA A 52 1.13 15.36 -4.79
CA ALA A 52 0.16 16.42 -4.49
C ALA A 52 0.74 17.86 -4.40
N PRO A 53 1.90 18.13 -3.75
CA PRO A 53 2.42 19.50 -3.62
C PRO A 53 2.91 20.15 -4.92
N PHE A 54 3.38 19.38 -5.92
CA PHE A 54 3.98 19.96 -7.14
C PHE A 54 3.13 19.79 -8.41
N TYR A 55 2.49 18.64 -8.61
CA TYR A 55 1.85 18.34 -9.90
C TYR A 55 0.72 19.29 -10.31
N PRO A 56 -0.14 19.83 -9.42
CA PRO A 56 -1.13 20.83 -9.80
C PRO A 56 -0.49 22.06 -10.47
N GLN A 57 0.62 22.56 -9.94
CA GLN A 57 1.32 23.73 -10.49
C GLN A 57 1.93 23.42 -11.87
N GLU A 58 2.47 22.22 -12.04
CA GLU A 58 3.03 21.76 -13.31
C GLU A 58 1.97 21.39 -14.37
N ALA A 59 0.75 21.10 -13.94
CA ALA A 59 -0.40 20.97 -14.82
C ALA A 59 -0.96 22.35 -15.23
N GLU A 60 -1.07 23.28 -14.28
CA GLU A 60 -1.53 24.66 -14.53
C GLU A 60 -0.54 25.46 -15.39
N SER A 61 0.77 25.24 -15.26
CA SER A 61 1.80 25.81 -16.16
C SER A 61 1.60 25.39 -17.61
N LYS A 62 0.98 24.23 -17.83
CA LYS A 62 0.61 23.63 -19.13
C LYS A 62 -0.86 23.85 -19.47
N GLY A 63 -1.49 24.85 -18.85
CA GLY A 63 -2.85 25.30 -19.13
C GLY A 63 -3.96 24.33 -18.70
N ALA A 64 -3.65 23.29 -17.93
CA ALA A 64 -4.66 22.34 -17.47
C ALA A 64 -5.50 22.89 -16.31
N SER A 65 -6.77 22.49 -16.31
CA SER A 65 -7.75 22.87 -15.28
C SER A 65 -7.68 21.97 -14.05
N ALA A 66 -8.21 22.48 -12.93
CA ALA A 66 -8.38 21.72 -11.69
C ALA A 66 -9.25 20.46 -11.84
N THR A 67 -10.12 20.41 -12.86
CA THR A 67 -10.88 19.20 -13.19
C THR A 67 -9.98 18.12 -13.79
N GLU A 68 -9.01 18.48 -14.63
CA GLU A 68 -8.16 17.52 -15.33
C GLU A 68 -7.11 16.92 -14.41
N TYR A 69 -6.36 17.73 -13.66
CA TYR A 69 -5.41 17.17 -12.68
C TYR A 69 -6.14 16.46 -11.53
N GLY A 70 -7.35 16.90 -11.16
CA GLY A 70 -8.22 16.19 -10.22
C GLY A 70 -8.66 14.82 -10.72
N LEU A 71 -9.03 14.69 -12.00
CA LEU A 71 -9.35 13.41 -12.63
C LEU A 71 -8.12 12.51 -12.79
N VAL A 72 -6.94 13.06 -13.06
CA VAL A 72 -5.67 12.30 -13.08
C VAL A 72 -5.42 11.64 -11.71
N PHE A 73 -5.54 12.38 -10.60
CA PHE A 73 -5.46 11.79 -9.26
C PHE A 73 -6.58 10.76 -9.01
N GLY A 74 -7.82 11.07 -9.40
CA GLY A 74 -8.95 10.15 -9.27
C GLY A 74 -8.79 8.83 -10.06
N SER A 75 -8.06 8.86 -11.19
CA SER A 75 -7.81 7.68 -12.02
C SER A 75 -6.96 6.61 -11.31
N PHE A 76 -6.11 7.02 -10.35
CA PHE A 76 -5.34 6.11 -9.53
C PHE A 76 -6.26 5.25 -8.65
N GLU A 77 -7.13 5.88 -7.86
CA GLU A 77 -8.07 5.17 -6.98
C GLU A 77 -9.13 4.38 -7.76
N PHE A 78 -9.58 4.90 -8.91
CA PHE A 78 -10.48 4.16 -9.80
C PHE A 78 -9.85 2.86 -10.32
N MET A 79 -8.59 2.90 -10.76
CA MET A 79 -7.88 1.70 -11.20
C MET A 79 -7.58 0.75 -10.02
N ALA A 80 -7.34 1.26 -8.81
CA ALA A 80 -7.15 0.43 -7.61
C ALA A 80 -8.44 -0.30 -7.24
N PHE A 81 -9.58 0.39 -7.28
CA PHE A 81 -10.91 -0.17 -7.06
C PHE A 81 -11.26 -1.28 -8.05
N ILE A 82 -10.98 -1.08 -9.35
CA ILE A 82 -11.26 -2.09 -10.39
C ILE A 82 -10.28 -3.27 -10.33
N SER A 83 -8.99 -3.02 -10.11
CA SER A 83 -7.96 -4.07 -10.17
C SER A 83 -7.86 -4.92 -8.89
N SER A 84 -8.13 -4.36 -7.71
CA SER A 84 -8.01 -5.07 -6.43
C SER A 84 -8.83 -6.37 -6.31
N PRO A 85 -10.13 -6.47 -6.70
CA PRO A 85 -10.85 -7.74 -6.65
C PRO A 85 -10.35 -8.76 -7.68
N ILE A 86 -9.83 -8.29 -8.83
CA ILE A 86 -9.26 -9.15 -9.87
C ILE A 86 -7.95 -9.74 -9.37
N LEU A 87 -7.02 -8.90 -8.91
CA LEU A 87 -5.73 -9.31 -8.36
C LEU A 87 -5.92 -10.23 -7.15
N GLY A 88 -6.81 -9.88 -6.21
CA GLY A 88 -7.14 -10.73 -5.06
C GLY A 88 -7.68 -12.11 -5.43
N ARG A 89 -8.50 -12.21 -6.49
CA ARG A 89 -9.01 -13.50 -6.98
C ARG A 89 -7.93 -14.37 -7.63
N TYR A 90 -6.98 -13.77 -8.34
CA TYR A 90 -5.99 -14.51 -9.14
C TYR A 90 -4.59 -14.64 -8.51
N ILE A 91 -4.33 -14.02 -7.36
CA ILE A 91 -2.99 -14.00 -6.73
C ILE A 91 -2.43 -15.40 -6.38
N HIS A 92 -3.31 -16.38 -6.12
CA HIS A 92 -2.90 -17.78 -5.93
C HIS A 92 -2.29 -18.41 -7.18
N PHE A 93 -2.66 -17.96 -8.38
CA PHE A 93 -2.08 -18.40 -9.66
C PHE A 93 -0.88 -17.55 -10.07
N LEU A 94 -0.92 -16.24 -9.82
CA LEU A 94 0.16 -15.30 -10.16
C LEU A 94 1.40 -15.44 -9.25
N GLY A 95 1.22 -15.97 -8.04
CA GLY A 95 2.28 -16.18 -7.06
C GLY A 95 2.60 -14.91 -6.28
N VAL A 96 2.19 -14.87 -5.01
CA VAL A 96 2.21 -13.69 -4.11
C VAL A 96 3.55 -12.93 -4.12
N LYS A 97 4.71 -13.62 -4.07
CA LYS A 97 6.03 -12.98 -4.08
C LYS A 97 6.39 -12.34 -5.43
N THR A 98 6.02 -13.00 -6.53
CA THR A 98 6.23 -12.50 -7.89
C THR A 98 5.34 -11.28 -8.14
N THR A 99 4.08 -11.37 -7.69
CA THR A 99 3.10 -10.27 -7.78
C THR A 99 3.53 -9.05 -6.97
N LEU A 100 4.08 -9.24 -5.76
CA LEU A 100 4.67 -8.15 -4.96
C LEU A 100 5.80 -7.45 -5.72
N ASN A 101 6.82 -8.21 -6.15
CA ASN A 101 8.03 -7.65 -6.75
C ASN A 101 7.73 -6.97 -8.09
N LEU A 102 6.93 -7.60 -8.96
CA LEU A 102 6.54 -7.01 -10.25
C LEU A 102 5.64 -5.79 -10.06
N GLY A 103 4.69 -5.83 -9.11
CA GLY A 103 3.85 -4.68 -8.78
C GLY A 103 4.67 -3.48 -8.33
N MET A 104 5.63 -3.69 -7.43
CA MET A 104 6.57 -2.64 -6.99
C MET A 104 7.43 -2.10 -8.14
N MET A 105 7.93 -2.97 -9.04
CA MET A 105 8.72 -2.53 -10.20
C MET A 105 7.89 -1.69 -11.18
N VAL A 106 6.66 -2.12 -11.48
CA VAL A 106 5.74 -1.38 -12.36
C VAL A 106 5.36 -0.04 -11.73
N ALA A 107 5.07 0.01 -10.43
CA ALA A 107 4.77 1.24 -9.71
C ALA A 107 5.99 2.20 -9.71
N ALA A 108 7.18 1.71 -9.38
CA ALA A 108 8.39 2.54 -9.33
C ALA A 108 8.77 3.10 -10.71
N ILE A 109 8.71 2.29 -11.77
CA ILE A 109 8.97 2.75 -13.15
C ILE A 109 7.91 3.78 -13.57
N SER A 110 6.63 3.53 -13.28
CA SER A 110 5.54 4.47 -13.60
C SER A 110 5.70 5.79 -12.86
N ALA A 111 6.06 5.77 -11.58
CA ALA A 111 6.30 6.96 -10.76
C ALA A 111 7.55 7.75 -11.23
N MET A 112 8.62 7.07 -11.65
CA MET A 112 9.79 7.72 -12.27
C MET A 112 9.41 8.40 -13.59
N CYS A 113 8.67 7.71 -14.47
CA CYS A 113 8.15 8.33 -15.70
C CYS A 113 7.13 9.45 -15.41
N PHE A 114 6.37 9.36 -14.32
CA PHE A 114 5.43 10.40 -13.89
C PHE A 114 6.13 11.69 -13.46
N GLY A 115 7.36 11.59 -12.95
CA GLY A 115 8.23 12.73 -12.66
C GLY A 115 8.94 13.32 -13.88
N LEU A 116 9.05 12.58 -15.00
CA LEU A 116 9.63 13.02 -16.27
C LEU A 116 8.59 13.65 -17.24
N LEU A 117 7.41 13.99 -16.72
CA LEU A 117 6.36 14.69 -17.47
C LEU A 117 6.61 16.20 -17.56
N ASP A 118 7.57 16.73 -16.79
CA ASP A 118 8.10 18.08 -16.92
C ASP A 118 8.56 18.37 -18.36
N LEU A 119 9.26 17.40 -18.96
CA LEU A 119 9.76 17.45 -20.35
C LEU A 119 8.68 17.48 -21.45
N VAL A 120 7.39 17.34 -21.11
CA VAL A 120 6.28 17.32 -22.08
C VAL A 120 5.61 18.69 -22.13
N GLU A 121 5.86 19.46 -23.19
CA GLU A 121 5.31 20.82 -23.37
C GLU A 121 3.82 20.84 -23.75
N THR A 122 3.35 19.87 -24.54
CA THR A 122 1.98 19.87 -25.08
C THR A 122 0.96 19.40 -24.06
N HIS A 123 -0.01 20.27 -23.72
CA HIS A 123 -1.15 20.01 -22.83
C HIS A 123 -1.81 18.63 -23.04
N ASP A 124 -2.35 18.35 -24.24
CA ASP A 124 -3.04 17.09 -24.56
C ASP A 124 -2.18 15.85 -24.24
N THR A 125 -0.90 15.92 -24.62
CA THR A 125 0.08 14.85 -24.44
C THR A 125 0.44 14.67 -22.97
N PHE A 126 0.65 15.78 -22.24
CA PHE A 126 0.94 15.78 -20.81
C PHE A 126 -0.21 15.14 -20.01
N ILE A 127 -1.45 15.54 -20.26
CA ILE A 127 -2.63 14.96 -19.58
C ILE A 127 -2.85 13.51 -19.98
N THR A 128 -2.72 13.16 -21.26
CA THR A 128 -2.87 11.77 -21.73
C THR A 128 -1.83 10.83 -21.11
N LEU A 129 -0.56 11.23 -21.06
CA LEU A 129 0.51 10.46 -20.42
C LEU A 129 0.33 10.40 -18.90
N SER A 130 -0.14 11.49 -18.27
CA SER A 130 -0.47 11.53 -16.84
C SER A 130 -1.50 10.47 -16.45
N PHE A 131 -2.59 10.36 -17.21
CA PHE A 131 -3.60 9.31 -17.02
C PHE A 131 -3.03 7.89 -17.20
N ILE A 132 -2.29 7.64 -18.29
CA ILE A 132 -1.69 6.33 -18.57
C ILE A 132 -0.74 5.92 -17.44
N LEU A 133 0.11 6.83 -16.99
CA LEU A 133 1.11 6.57 -15.95
C LEU A 133 0.46 6.34 -14.59
N ARG A 134 -0.55 7.10 -14.16
CA ARG A 134 -1.18 6.87 -12.84
C ARG A 134 -2.13 5.68 -12.80
N MET A 135 -2.76 5.30 -13.91
CA MET A 135 -3.42 3.99 -14.01
C MET A 135 -2.39 2.84 -13.95
N THR A 136 -1.23 2.97 -14.58
CA THR A 136 -0.17 1.93 -14.54
C THR A 136 0.48 1.84 -13.16
N GLU A 137 0.74 2.99 -12.52
CA GLU A 137 1.27 3.10 -11.15
C GLU A 137 0.30 2.49 -10.14
N SER A 138 -1.00 2.81 -10.26
CA SER A 138 -2.07 2.22 -9.44
C SER A 138 -2.16 0.70 -9.60
N LEU A 139 -2.10 0.18 -10.83
CA LEU A 139 -2.13 -1.27 -11.06
C LEU A 139 -0.94 -1.98 -10.40
N GLY A 140 0.26 -1.40 -10.51
CA GLY A 140 1.46 -1.90 -9.82
C GLY A 140 1.36 -1.82 -8.30
N SER A 141 0.93 -0.68 -7.78
CA SER A 141 0.75 -0.43 -6.34
C SER A 141 -0.30 -1.36 -5.72
N THR A 142 -1.43 -1.56 -6.40
CA THR A 142 -2.50 -2.47 -5.98
C THR A 142 -2.03 -3.92 -6.00
N ALA A 143 -1.27 -4.33 -7.02
CA ALA A 143 -0.65 -5.66 -7.07
C ALA A 143 0.34 -5.88 -5.90
N ALA A 144 1.13 -4.85 -5.54
CA ALA A 144 2.00 -4.90 -4.37
C ALA A 144 1.20 -4.97 -3.06
N LEU A 145 0.17 -4.14 -2.88
CA LEU A 145 -0.64 -4.06 -1.65
C LEU A 145 -1.44 -5.35 -1.39
N VAL A 146 -2.12 -5.89 -2.40
CA VAL A 146 -2.84 -7.18 -2.28
C VAL A 146 -1.87 -8.32 -1.96
N SER A 147 -0.64 -8.26 -2.47
CA SER A 147 0.42 -9.22 -2.13
C SER A 147 0.95 -9.04 -0.70
N ALA A 148 1.14 -7.80 -0.25
CA ALA A 148 1.55 -7.46 1.12
C ALA A 148 0.52 -7.94 2.16
N PHE A 149 -0.77 -7.69 1.91
CA PHE A 149 -1.88 -8.20 2.72
C PHE A 149 -1.91 -9.74 2.75
N SER A 150 -1.73 -10.39 1.61
CA SER A 150 -1.68 -11.87 1.50
C SER A 150 -0.50 -12.48 2.27
N ILE A 151 0.69 -11.87 2.18
CA ILE A 151 1.87 -12.27 2.96
C ILE A 151 1.62 -12.07 4.46
N THR A 152 1.01 -10.96 4.84
CA THR A 152 0.75 -10.62 6.25
C THR A 152 -0.25 -11.58 6.88
N ALA A 153 -1.37 -11.87 6.22
CA ALA A 153 -2.35 -12.85 6.68
C ALA A 153 -1.72 -14.25 6.87
N ALA A 154 -0.87 -14.68 5.93
CA ALA A 154 -0.20 -15.98 5.99
C ALA A 154 0.92 -16.06 7.05
N ALA A 155 1.64 -14.97 7.31
CA ALA A 155 2.76 -14.93 8.26
C ALA A 155 2.35 -14.62 9.71
N PHE A 156 1.16 -14.04 9.92
CA PHE A 156 0.68 -13.58 11.22
C PHE A 156 -0.76 -14.07 11.56
N PRO A 157 -1.11 -15.36 11.36
CA PRO A 157 -2.49 -15.84 11.46
C PRO A 157 -3.14 -15.62 12.84
N GLN A 158 -2.34 -15.53 13.92
CA GLN A 158 -2.82 -15.26 15.29
C GLN A 158 -2.83 -13.78 15.68
N SER A 159 -2.33 -12.87 14.83
CA SER A 159 -2.22 -11.43 15.14
C SER A 159 -2.60 -10.52 13.97
N VAL A 160 -3.32 -11.04 12.96
CA VAL A 160 -3.59 -10.37 11.67
C VAL A 160 -4.00 -8.92 11.85
N ALA A 161 -5.05 -8.64 12.62
CA ALA A 161 -5.56 -7.27 12.83
C ALA A 161 -4.50 -6.32 13.44
N THR A 162 -3.74 -6.76 14.44
CA THR A 162 -2.67 -5.96 15.05
C THR A 162 -1.51 -5.72 14.07
N THR A 163 -1.16 -6.72 13.27
CA THR A 163 -0.08 -6.58 12.27
C THR A 163 -0.51 -5.66 11.12
N PHE A 164 -1.73 -5.77 10.61
CA PHE A 164 -2.30 -4.83 9.64
C PHE A 164 -2.33 -3.41 10.20
N ALA A 165 -2.87 -3.20 11.42
CA ALA A 165 -2.86 -1.88 12.06
C ALA A 165 -1.44 -1.30 12.23
N THR A 166 -0.42 -2.16 12.43
CA THR A 166 0.98 -1.73 12.46
C THR A 166 1.48 -1.31 11.08
N LEU A 167 1.09 -2.01 10.01
CA LEU A 167 1.42 -1.65 8.62
C LEU A 167 0.75 -0.36 8.17
N GLU A 168 -0.48 -0.09 8.60
CA GLU A 168 -1.15 1.18 8.33
C GLU A 168 -0.49 2.38 9.03
N VAL A 169 0.24 2.16 10.15
CA VAL A 169 1.11 3.20 10.72
C VAL A 169 2.31 3.49 9.80
N PHE A 170 2.92 2.49 9.17
CA PHE A 170 3.96 2.72 8.15
C PHE A 170 3.40 3.46 6.92
N TYR A 171 2.19 3.10 6.49
CA TYR A 171 1.48 3.75 5.37
C TYR A 171 1.18 5.23 5.69
N GLY A 172 0.58 5.52 6.86
CA GLY A 172 0.30 6.87 7.33
C GLY A 172 1.56 7.73 7.55
N LEU A 173 2.66 7.14 8.04
CA LEU A 173 3.96 7.84 8.12
C LEU A 173 4.48 8.23 6.74
N GLY A 174 4.27 7.41 5.70
CA GLY A 174 4.63 7.75 4.33
C GLY A 174 3.83 8.93 3.79
N TYR A 175 2.53 9.02 4.11
CA TYR A 175 1.66 10.16 3.77
C TYR A 175 2.03 11.47 4.48
N ILE A 176 2.75 11.42 5.61
CA ILE A 176 3.28 12.61 6.29
C ILE A 176 4.61 13.03 5.66
N VAL A 177 5.46 12.06 5.33
CA VAL A 177 6.80 12.31 4.76
C VAL A 177 6.75 12.75 3.29
N GLY A 178 5.89 12.14 2.47
CA GLY A 178 5.83 12.38 1.04
C GLY A 178 5.58 13.84 0.65
N PRO A 179 4.52 14.52 1.15
CA PRO A 179 4.28 15.93 0.82
C PRO A 179 5.40 16.85 1.32
N THR A 180 6.05 16.50 2.44
CA THR A 180 7.21 17.22 2.97
C THR A 180 8.41 17.12 2.01
N LEU A 181 8.70 15.93 1.47
CA LEU A 181 9.76 15.72 0.48
C LEU A 181 9.42 16.37 -0.87
N GLY A 182 8.17 16.24 -1.33
CA GLY A 182 7.70 16.85 -2.58
C GLY A 182 7.81 18.39 -2.53
N GLY A 183 7.42 19.01 -1.42
CA GLY A 183 7.61 20.45 -1.22
C GLY A 183 9.08 20.85 -1.25
N LEU A 184 9.96 20.15 -0.51
CA LEU A 184 11.40 20.46 -0.45
C LEU A 184 12.15 20.30 -1.78
N LEU A 185 11.59 19.57 -2.75
CA LEU A 185 12.19 19.37 -4.08
C LEU A 185 11.70 20.39 -5.13
N PHE A 186 10.62 21.13 -4.85
CA PHE A 186 9.96 22.07 -5.77
C PHE A 186 9.69 23.45 -5.11
N SER A 187 10.48 23.84 -4.10
CA SER A 187 10.46 25.17 -3.45
C SER A 187 11.67 26.02 -3.81
#